data_AF-A0A0K8RDY2-F1
#
_entry.id   AF-A0A0K8RDY2-F1
#
_cell.length_a   1.000
_cell.length_b   1.000
_cell.length_c   1.000
_cell.angle_alpha   90.00
_cell.angle_beta   90.00
_cell.angle_gamma   90.00
#
_symmetry.space_group_name_H-M   'P 1'
#
loop_
_entity.id
_entity.type
_entity.pdbx_description
1 polymer ?
#
loop_
_entity_poly.entity_id
_entity_poly.type
_entity_poly.pdbx_seq_one_letter_code
_entity_poly.pdbx_strand_id
1 'polypeptide(L)'
;MLLTLVLIVVMSSTIHGYKDPSEYIRSVQINATCSADKIKVTEHLDVEKWCFMMCKNKTTNWTEKTTEDFTDERLCNYDPFDPPIPVKITGKCVNGSCRNPDSIAKRTNKEPACFDYERMMYDGEEVAVECKKSCYVNGRITDVNLKDGEKCVYEKAPYLFGLSEKVTKVGTCKGGSCSKTEGCVGKKLLVYPGFSVDKDCAVNCSVLNQRKQLDNGTMCALRTSTSGFSFWSIFGTKSSTLVQEIGNCYAGECVRPARYIVPPHNTTKGCNGTDVFIHQNLTVATHCQADCGDGTSEHREEGIFCLWQYRRHEHLHIYRIGFCFCGICEPHDNYTVLVDSKNPPVKKEDHLLESY
;
A
#
# COMPACT_ATOMS: atom_id res chain seq x y z
N MET A 1 -25.16 35.33 42.26
CA MET A 1 -24.92 35.86 40.90
C MET A 1 -23.77 35.08 40.30
N LEU A 2 -24.11 33.87 39.85
CA LEU A 2 -23.28 33.08 38.94
C LEU A 2 -23.42 33.73 37.57
N LEU A 3 -22.32 34.24 37.00
CA LEU A 3 -22.32 34.69 35.62
C LEU A 3 -21.61 33.63 34.76
N THR A 4 -22.46 32.89 34.08
CA THR A 4 -22.29 32.12 32.85
C THR A 4 -21.07 32.55 32.02
N LEU A 5 -20.00 31.76 32.10
CA LEU A 5 -18.90 31.77 31.12
C LEU A 5 -18.82 30.36 30.53
N VAL A 6 -19.87 30.05 29.77
CA VAL A 6 -19.86 28.99 28.76
C VAL A 6 -18.88 29.46 27.68
N LEU A 7 -17.61 29.12 27.87
CA LEU A 7 -16.61 29.17 26.82
C LEU A 7 -17.00 28.12 25.79
N ILE A 8 -17.79 28.59 24.81
CA ILE A 8 -17.93 27.96 23.51
C ILE A 8 -16.53 27.95 22.91
N VAL A 9 -15.77 26.89 23.20
CA VAL A 9 -14.70 26.45 22.32
C VAL A 9 -15.41 25.97 21.06
N VAL A 10 -15.66 26.90 20.15
CA VAL A 10 -15.88 26.59 18.75
C VAL A 10 -14.58 25.93 18.32
N MET A 11 -14.52 24.61 18.46
CA MET A 11 -13.57 23.81 17.71
C MET A 11 -13.81 24.20 16.26
N SER A 12 -12.86 24.95 15.71
CA SER A 12 -12.70 25.10 14.27
C SER A 12 -12.32 23.74 13.70
N SER A 13 -13.25 22.79 13.72
CA SER A 13 -13.41 21.84 12.65
C SER A 13 -13.81 22.66 11.43
N THR A 14 -12.80 23.23 10.76
CA THR A 14 -12.87 23.39 9.32
C THR A 14 -13.05 21.99 8.75
N ILE A 15 -14.32 21.59 8.72
CA ILE A 15 -14.91 20.65 7.79
C ILE A 15 -14.22 20.94 6.47
N HIS A 16 -13.26 20.09 6.11
CA HIS A 16 -12.76 20.04 4.76
C HIS A 16 -14.00 19.91 3.89
N GLY A 17 -14.25 20.94 3.07
CA GLY A 17 -15.43 21.04 2.24
C GLY A 17 -15.71 19.69 1.61
N TYR A 18 -16.93 19.21 1.79
CA TYR A 18 -17.45 18.03 1.12
C TYR A 18 -17.39 18.33 -0.37
N LYS A 19 -16.24 18.05 -1.00
CA LYS A 19 -16.12 18.13 -2.46
C LYS A 19 -17.13 17.15 -3.00
N ASP A 20 -17.94 17.60 -3.96
CA ASP A 20 -18.93 16.76 -4.59
C ASP A 20 -18.23 15.49 -5.12
N PRO A 21 -18.61 14.29 -4.65
CA PRO A 21 -18.03 13.03 -5.12
C PRO A 21 -18.16 12.85 -6.64
N SER A 22 -19.12 13.53 -7.28
CA SER A 22 -19.36 13.50 -8.72
C SER A 22 -18.12 13.89 -9.54
N GLU A 23 -17.27 14.80 -9.03
CA GLU A 23 -16.03 15.21 -9.72
C GLU A 23 -15.01 14.07 -9.88
N TYR A 24 -15.12 13.02 -9.05
CA TYR A 24 -14.24 11.87 -9.07
C TYR A 24 -14.83 10.66 -9.78
N ILE A 25 -16.13 10.66 -10.10
CA ILE A 25 -16.81 9.50 -10.67
C ILE A 25 -17.12 9.79 -12.14
N ARG A 26 -16.73 8.87 -13.02
CA ARG A 26 -17.11 8.92 -14.44
C ARG A 26 -17.72 7.60 -14.87
N SER A 27 -18.82 7.67 -15.60
CA SER A 27 -19.40 6.48 -16.25
C SER A 27 -18.63 6.20 -17.55
N VAL A 28 -18.27 4.94 -17.76
CA VAL A 28 -17.52 4.46 -18.92
C VAL A 28 -18.33 3.38 -19.61
N GLN A 29 -18.56 3.57 -20.91
CA GLN A 29 -19.16 2.54 -21.75
C GLN A 29 -18.14 1.40 -21.96
N ILE A 30 -18.48 0.18 -21.54
CA ILE A 30 -17.61 -0.99 -21.69
C ILE A 30 -17.81 -1.62 -23.08
N ASN A 31 -19.05 -1.77 -23.50
CA ASN A 31 -19.45 -2.24 -24.83
C ASN A 31 -20.81 -1.64 -25.21
N ALA A 32 -21.44 -2.07 -26.31
CA ALA A 32 -22.71 -1.51 -26.78
C ALA A 32 -23.87 -1.59 -25.76
N THR A 33 -23.82 -2.52 -24.81
CA THR A 33 -24.92 -2.82 -23.88
C THR A 33 -24.57 -2.58 -22.41
N CYS A 34 -23.29 -2.51 -22.06
CA CYS A 34 -22.80 -2.44 -20.68
C CYS A 34 -21.99 -1.16 -20.40
N SER A 35 -22.13 -0.68 -19.17
CA SER A 35 -21.44 0.51 -18.65
C SER A 35 -21.00 0.28 -17.21
N ALA A 36 -19.96 0.98 -16.78
CA ALA A 36 -19.48 0.92 -15.40
C ALA A 36 -19.00 2.28 -14.91
N ASP A 37 -19.12 2.51 -13.62
CA ASP A 37 -18.60 3.71 -12.97
C ASP A 37 -17.14 3.49 -12.57
N LYS A 38 -16.27 4.42 -12.98
CA LYS A 38 -14.87 4.49 -12.54
C LYS A 38 -14.66 5.66 -11.59
N ILE A 39 -13.78 5.48 -10.61
CA ILE A 39 -13.34 6.51 -9.69
C ILE A 39 -11.93 6.95 -10.05
N LYS A 40 -11.74 8.26 -10.26
CA LYS A 40 -10.43 8.87 -10.45
C LYS A 40 -9.66 8.88 -9.12
N VAL A 41 -8.53 8.19 -9.09
CA VAL A 41 -7.65 8.08 -7.92
C VAL A 41 -6.52 9.09 -7.98
N THR A 42 -5.85 9.16 -9.13
CA THR A 42 -4.81 10.15 -9.47
C THR A 42 -5.02 10.63 -10.91
N GLU A 43 -4.13 11.45 -11.44
CA GLU A 43 -4.19 11.85 -12.85
C GLU A 43 -4.07 10.67 -13.83
N HIS A 44 -3.33 9.62 -13.45
CA HIS A 44 -3.01 8.49 -14.31
C HIS A 44 -3.55 7.14 -13.79
N LEU A 45 -4.44 7.17 -12.80
CA LEU A 45 -5.04 5.96 -12.22
C LEU A 45 -6.52 6.18 -11.95
N ASP A 46 -7.31 5.31 -12.56
CA ASP A 46 -8.72 5.11 -12.27
C ASP A 46 -8.95 3.69 -11.77
N VAL A 47 -9.95 3.50 -10.92
CA VAL A 47 -10.35 2.19 -10.39
C VAL A 47 -11.84 1.98 -10.56
N GLU A 48 -12.29 0.74 -10.52
CA GLU A 48 -13.70 0.43 -10.58
C GLU A 48 -14.40 0.90 -9.29
N LYS A 49 -15.52 1.61 -9.42
CA LYS A 49 -16.36 1.99 -8.27
C LYS A 49 -16.97 0.74 -7.63
N TRP A 50 -17.41 -0.17 -8.49
CA TRP A 50 -18.00 -1.45 -8.13
C TRP A 50 -17.36 -2.56 -8.94
N CYS A 51 -17.30 -3.78 -8.39
CA CYS A 51 -16.74 -4.93 -9.08
C CYS A 51 -17.73 -5.61 -10.04
N PHE A 52 -18.68 -4.84 -10.57
CA PHE A 52 -19.64 -5.26 -11.57
C PHE A 52 -19.96 -4.10 -12.51
N MET A 53 -20.42 -4.44 -13.71
CA MET A 53 -20.92 -3.52 -14.72
C MET A 53 -22.45 -3.63 -14.83
N MET A 54 -23.09 -2.53 -15.22
CA MET A 54 -24.52 -2.45 -15.48
C MET A 54 -24.76 -2.67 -16.99
N CYS A 55 -25.49 -3.73 -17.33
CA CYS A 55 -25.85 -4.08 -18.68
C CYS A 55 -27.35 -3.87 -18.93
N LYS A 56 -27.71 -3.38 -20.11
CA LYS A 56 -29.09 -3.41 -20.59
C LYS A 56 -29.57 -4.85 -20.61
N ASN A 57 -30.81 -5.08 -20.15
CA ASN A 57 -31.47 -6.39 -20.10
C ASN A 57 -30.99 -7.31 -21.23
N LYS A 58 -30.21 -8.35 -20.88
CA LYS A 58 -29.74 -9.33 -21.86
C LYS A 58 -30.89 -10.18 -22.40
N THR A 59 -32.05 -10.18 -21.72
CA THR A 59 -33.28 -10.85 -22.14
C THR A 59 -34.53 -10.03 -21.81
N THR A 60 -35.67 -10.45 -22.36
CA THR A 60 -37.01 -9.91 -22.02
C THR A 60 -37.52 -10.39 -20.66
N ASN A 61 -36.73 -11.16 -19.90
CA ASN A 61 -37.14 -11.73 -18.62
C ASN A 61 -36.74 -10.81 -17.46
N TRP A 62 -37.72 -10.21 -16.79
CA TRP A 62 -37.52 -9.25 -15.70
C TRP A 62 -36.88 -9.85 -14.42
N THR A 63 -36.68 -11.17 -14.36
CA THR A 63 -35.96 -11.83 -13.25
C THR A 63 -34.46 -11.98 -13.49
N GLU A 64 -33.95 -11.66 -14.69
CA GLU A 64 -32.51 -11.73 -14.96
C GLU A 64 -31.76 -10.52 -14.42
N LYS A 65 -30.57 -10.76 -13.86
CA LYS A 65 -29.71 -9.70 -13.34
C LYS A 65 -29.26 -8.79 -14.49
N THR A 66 -29.41 -7.49 -14.30
CA THR A 66 -28.86 -6.44 -15.18
C THR A 66 -27.39 -6.13 -14.87
N THR A 67 -26.75 -6.91 -14.00
CA THR A 67 -25.38 -6.72 -13.56
C THR A 67 -24.51 -7.90 -13.96
N GLU A 68 -23.33 -7.64 -14.48
CA GLU A 68 -22.31 -8.65 -14.72
C GLU A 68 -21.06 -8.33 -13.92
N ASP A 69 -20.50 -9.33 -13.26
CA ASP A 69 -19.28 -9.14 -12.50
C ASP A 69 -18.12 -8.83 -13.46
N PHE A 70 -17.22 -7.95 -13.03
CA PHE A 70 -15.95 -7.81 -13.72
C PHE A 70 -15.12 -9.08 -13.59
N THR A 71 -14.21 -9.28 -14.53
CA THR A 71 -13.11 -10.22 -14.34
C THR A 71 -12.36 -9.89 -13.04
N ASP A 72 -11.93 -10.94 -12.35
CA ASP A 72 -11.13 -10.80 -11.13
C ASP A 72 -9.85 -9.99 -11.41
N GLU A 73 -9.20 -9.49 -10.35
CA GLU A 73 -7.94 -8.72 -10.36
C GLU A 73 -8.04 -7.24 -10.71
N ARG A 74 -9.19 -6.76 -11.21
CA ARG A 74 -9.39 -5.32 -11.42
C ARG A 74 -9.27 -4.53 -10.12
N LEU A 75 -8.64 -3.36 -10.17
CA LEU A 75 -8.53 -2.48 -9.01
C LEU A 75 -9.88 -1.82 -8.71
N CYS A 76 -10.21 -1.73 -7.43
CA CYS A 76 -11.47 -1.14 -6.94
C CYS A 76 -11.23 -0.25 -5.72
N ASN A 77 -12.17 0.65 -5.41
CA ASN A 77 -12.11 1.46 -4.19
C ASN A 77 -12.49 0.60 -2.97
N TYR A 78 -11.53 0.33 -2.10
CA TYR A 78 -11.73 -0.56 -0.95
C TYR A 78 -11.90 0.23 0.33
N ASP A 79 -12.94 -0.13 1.10
CA ASP A 79 -13.05 0.12 2.52
C ASP A 79 -13.91 -0.99 3.13
N PRO A 80 -13.61 -1.47 4.34
CA PRO A 80 -14.41 -2.50 4.99
C PRO A 80 -15.87 -2.11 5.24
N PHE A 81 -16.17 -0.80 5.31
CA PHE A 81 -17.48 -0.26 5.65
C PHE A 81 -18.04 0.64 4.56
N ASP A 82 -17.36 1.75 4.27
CA ASP A 82 -17.82 2.74 3.31
C ASP A 82 -16.63 3.40 2.58
N PRO A 83 -16.42 3.09 1.29
CA PRO A 83 -15.22 3.50 0.56
C PRO A 83 -15.16 5.01 0.35
N PRO A 84 -14.21 5.70 0.99
CA PRO A 84 -14.15 7.15 0.93
C PRO A 84 -13.76 7.63 -0.48
N ILE A 85 -14.26 8.81 -0.83
CA ILE A 85 -13.82 9.58 -1.99
C ILE A 85 -13.21 10.88 -1.47
N PRO A 86 -11.96 11.22 -1.84
CA PRO A 86 -11.09 10.49 -2.76
C PRO A 86 -10.57 9.16 -2.19
N VAL A 87 -10.27 8.22 -3.09
CA VAL A 87 -9.83 6.85 -2.76
C VAL A 87 -8.63 6.88 -1.80
N LYS A 88 -8.78 6.23 -0.65
CA LYS A 88 -7.70 6.08 0.34
C LYS A 88 -6.88 4.82 0.13
N ILE A 89 -7.50 3.72 -0.26
CA ILE A 89 -6.86 2.43 -0.46
C ILE A 89 -7.58 1.67 -1.56
N THR A 90 -6.84 0.95 -2.40
CA THR A 90 -7.43 0.10 -3.43
C THR A 90 -7.52 -1.35 -2.97
N GLY A 91 -8.57 -2.00 -3.44
CA GLY A 91 -8.74 -3.45 -3.41
C GLY A 91 -8.58 -4.08 -4.78
N LYS A 92 -8.91 -5.36 -4.84
CA LYS A 92 -9.02 -6.15 -6.07
C LYS A 92 -10.42 -6.77 -6.14
N CYS A 93 -10.99 -6.79 -7.33
CA CYS A 93 -12.25 -7.49 -7.58
C CYS A 93 -12.04 -9.00 -7.54
N VAL A 94 -12.88 -9.68 -6.76
CA VAL A 94 -12.94 -11.14 -6.67
C VAL A 94 -14.39 -11.56 -6.53
N ASN A 95 -14.91 -12.29 -7.52
CA ASN A 95 -16.31 -12.73 -7.60
C ASN A 95 -17.30 -11.58 -7.31
N GLY A 96 -17.19 -10.50 -8.08
CA GLY A 96 -18.09 -9.34 -7.97
C GLY A 96 -17.91 -8.47 -6.72
N SER A 97 -16.95 -8.79 -5.85
CA SER A 97 -16.71 -8.08 -4.58
C SER A 97 -15.34 -7.41 -4.55
N CYS A 98 -15.26 -6.18 -4.03
CA CYS A 98 -13.99 -5.51 -3.81
C CYS A 98 -13.33 -6.01 -2.51
N ARG A 99 -12.14 -6.61 -2.60
CA ARG A 99 -11.45 -7.23 -1.46
C ARG A 99 -10.07 -6.63 -1.23
N ASN A 100 -9.60 -6.70 0.02
CA ASN A 100 -8.24 -6.30 0.36
C ASN A 100 -7.24 -7.19 -0.41
N PRO A 101 -6.26 -6.64 -1.14
CA PRO A 101 -5.31 -7.44 -1.91
C PRO A 101 -4.54 -8.42 -1.03
N ASP A 102 -4.08 -7.98 0.15
CA ASP A 102 -3.34 -8.84 1.08
C ASP A 102 -4.19 -10.04 1.54
N SER A 103 -5.53 -9.94 1.54
CA SER A 103 -6.44 -11.08 1.81
C SER A 103 -6.52 -12.12 0.68
N ILE A 104 -6.14 -11.73 -0.54
CA ILE A 104 -6.19 -12.54 -1.76
C ILE A 104 -4.87 -13.28 -1.97
N ALA A 105 -3.72 -12.62 -1.79
CA ALA A 105 -2.40 -13.26 -1.86
C ALA A 105 -2.29 -14.45 -0.89
N LYS A 106 -3.01 -14.38 0.22
CA LYS A 106 -3.15 -15.46 1.21
C LYS A 106 -3.83 -16.73 0.67
N ARG A 107 -4.45 -16.70 -0.53
CA ARG A 107 -5.07 -17.87 -1.19
C ARG A 107 -4.12 -18.62 -2.12
N THR A 108 -2.99 -18.03 -2.56
CA THR A 108 -2.02 -18.70 -3.46
C THR A 108 -0.98 -19.57 -2.72
N ASN A 109 -1.27 -19.99 -1.49
CA ASN A 109 -0.59 -21.06 -0.72
C ASN A 109 0.87 -20.85 -0.29
N LYS A 110 1.46 -19.65 -0.39
CA LYS A 110 2.85 -19.44 0.10
C LYS A 110 2.95 -19.03 1.58
N GLU A 111 1.98 -18.28 2.12
CA GLU A 111 1.99 -17.85 3.53
C GLU A 111 0.58 -17.82 4.16
N PRO A 112 0.45 -18.15 5.46
CA PRO A 112 -0.84 -18.15 6.16
C PRO A 112 -1.43 -16.74 6.31
N ALA A 113 -2.75 -16.67 6.41
CA ALA A 113 -3.46 -15.41 6.50
C ALA A 113 -3.32 -14.74 7.86
N CYS A 114 -2.36 -13.82 8.02
CA CYS A 114 -2.09 -13.15 9.28
C CYS A 114 -2.87 -11.84 9.50
N PHE A 115 -3.32 -11.62 10.72
CA PHE A 115 -3.78 -10.32 11.21
C PHE A 115 -2.58 -9.40 11.45
N ASP A 116 -2.85 -8.10 11.43
CA ASP A 116 -1.86 -7.13 11.89
C ASP A 116 -1.62 -7.29 13.41
N TYR A 117 -0.46 -6.85 13.89
CA TYR A 117 -0.06 -7.01 15.29
C TYR A 117 0.22 -5.66 15.94
N GLU A 118 0.11 -5.62 17.27
CA GLU A 118 0.24 -4.39 18.05
C GLU A 118 1.69 -3.86 18.00
N ARG A 119 1.83 -2.55 17.84
CA ARG A 119 3.12 -1.84 17.78
C ARG A 119 3.08 -0.60 18.66
N MET A 120 4.23 -0.21 19.19
CA MET A 120 4.43 1.03 19.94
C MET A 120 5.54 1.88 19.32
N MET A 121 5.42 3.19 19.46
CA MET A 121 6.45 4.12 19.01
C MET A 121 7.61 4.21 20.02
N TYR A 122 8.84 4.08 19.53
CA TYR A 122 10.07 4.29 20.29
C TYR A 122 11.16 4.92 19.40
N ASP A 123 11.66 6.10 19.79
CA ASP A 123 12.67 6.89 19.03
C ASP A 123 12.37 7.08 17.52
N GLY A 124 11.08 7.24 17.20
CA GLY A 124 10.60 7.42 15.83
C GLY A 124 10.43 6.13 15.03
N GLU A 125 10.56 4.96 15.66
CA GLU A 125 10.34 3.64 15.06
C GLU A 125 9.09 2.99 15.66
N GLU A 126 8.33 2.26 14.85
CA GLU A 126 7.34 1.32 15.38
C GLU A 126 8.04 0.01 15.76
N VAL A 127 7.84 -0.43 17.00
CA VAL A 127 8.38 -1.69 17.52
C VAL A 127 7.23 -2.62 17.93
N ALA A 128 7.38 -3.91 17.68
CA ALA A 128 6.35 -4.88 18.01
C ALA A 128 6.16 -4.95 19.53
N VAL A 129 4.91 -4.96 20.00
CA VAL A 129 4.63 -5.17 21.44
C VAL A 129 5.01 -6.59 21.83
N GLU A 130 4.67 -7.55 20.97
CA GLU A 130 4.99 -8.96 21.14
C GLU A 130 5.64 -9.53 19.89
N CYS A 131 6.42 -10.59 20.05
CA CYS A 131 7.09 -11.30 18.94
C CYS A 131 6.20 -12.34 18.27
N LYS A 132 4.88 -12.10 18.24
CA LYS A 132 3.88 -12.99 17.67
C LYS A 132 2.84 -12.20 16.87
N LYS A 133 2.24 -12.87 15.89
CA LYS A 133 1.06 -12.40 15.15
C LYS A 133 0.08 -13.56 14.98
N SER A 134 -1.22 -13.28 15.07
CA SER A 134 -2.23 -14.32 14.87
C SER A 134 -2.49 -14.53 13.38
N CYS A 135 -2.57 -15.78 12.93
CA CYS A 135 -2.80 -16.13 11.53
C CYS A 135 -3.80 -17.28 11.39
N TYR A 136 -4.55 -17.33 10.30
CA TYR A 136 -5.30 -18.51 9.92
C TYR A 136 -4.37 -19.54 9.29
N VAL A 137 -4.12 -20.61 10.04
CA VAL A 137 -3.37 -21.80 9.61
C VAL A 137 -4.35 -22.96 9.58
N ASN A 138 -4.52 -23.61 8.43
CA ASN A 138 -5.46 -24.72 8.24
C ASN A 138 -6.88 -24.42 8.75
N GLY A 139 -7.37 -23.20 8.50
CA GLY A 139 -8.71 -22.75 8.90
C GLY A 139 -8.88 -22.40 10.39
N ARG A 140 -7.81 -22.43 11.19
CA ARG A 140 -7.82 -22.05 12.61
C ARG A 140 -6.91 -20.86 12.88
N ILE A 141 -7.33 -19.96 13.76
CA ILE A 141 -6.49 -18.87 14.22
C ILE A 141 -5.39 -19.46 15.13
N THR A 142 -4.14 -19.18 14.83
CA THR A 142 -2.96 -19.66 15.55
C THR A 142 -1.92 -18.55 15.58
N ASP A 143 -1.25 -18.37 16.71
CA ASP A 143 -0.15 -17.42 16.82
C ASP A 143 1.10 -17.99 16.15
N VAL A 144 1.68 -17.22 15.24
CA VAL A 144 2.96 -17.51 14.61
C VAL A 144 3.99 -16.48 15.05
N ASN A 145 5.25 -16.88 15.08
CA ASN A 145 6.33 -16.00 15.47
C ASN A 145 6.55 -14.90 14.43
N LEU A 146 6.86 -13.68 14.90
CA LEU A 146 7.45 -12.67 14.03
C LEU A 146 8.84 -13.13 13.57
N LYS A 147 9.32 -12.53 12.47
CA LYS A 147 10.65 -12.83 11.92
C LYS A 147 11.73 -12.55 12.96
N ASP A 148 12.66 -13.48 13.11
CA ASP A 148 13.81 -13.29 13.99
C ASP A 148 14.59 -12.03 13.58
N GLY A 149 14.96 -11.22 14.57
CA GLY A 149 15.59 -9.91 14.38
C GLY A 149 14.64 -8.71 14.33
N GLU A 150 13.32 -8.92 14.25
CA GLU A 150 12.34 -7.81 14.36
C GLU A 150 12.45 -7.13 15.73
N LYS A 151 12.33 -5.79 15.78
CA LYS A 151 12.39 -5.05 17.05
C LYS A 151 11.13 -5.27 17.86
N CYS A 152 11.30 -5.45 19.16
CA CYS A 152 10.20 -5.65 20.10
C CYS A 152 10.37 -4.84 21.38
N VAL A 153 9.28 -4.67 22.12
CA VAL A 153 9.30 -4.02 23.44
C VAL A 153 9.91 -4.96 24.46
N TYR A 154 11.03 -4.57 25.06
CA TYR A 154 11.72 -5.37 26.08
C TYR A 154 11.34 -4.92 27.50
N GLU A 155 11.30 -3.61 27.73
CA GLU A 155 10.84 -3.04 29.00
C GLU A 155 9.94 -1.82 28.74
N LYS A 156 8.95 -1.66 29.61
CA LYS A 156 8.05 -0.50 29.66
C LYS A 156 8.19 0.19 31.01
N ALA A 157 8.01 1.51 31.03
CA ALA A 157 7.78 2.24 32.27
C ALA A 157 6.36 1.92 32.78
N PRO A 158 6.17 1.71 34.09
CA PRO A 158 4.85 1.49 34.65
C PRO A 158 3.96 2.71 34.42
N TYR A 159 2.66 2.45 34.21
CA TYR A 159 1.64 3.49 34.10
C TYR A 159 1.59 4.32 35.39
N LEU A 160 1.92 5.61 35.30
CA LEU A 160 1.87 6.54 36.42
C LEU A 160 0.98 7.74 36.04
N PHE A 161 -0.05 8.02 36.85
CA PHE A 161 -0.89 9.23 36.78
C PHE A 161 -1.50 9.57 35.40
N GLY A 162 -2.19 8.63 34.74
CA GLY A 162 -2.93 8.97 33.53
C GLY A 162 -2.10 9.06 32.24
N LEU A 163 -0.78 8.86 32.32
CA LEU A 163 0.12 8.87 31.17
C LEU A 163 0.25 7.46 30.60
N SER A 164 0.06 7.32 29.28
CA SER A 164 0.17 6.05 28.53
C SER A 164 1.50 5.34 28.80
N GLU A 165 1.49 4.00 28.79
CA GLU A 165 2.72 3.19 28.90
C GLU A 165 3.77 3.65 27.88
N LYS A 166 5.01 3.84 28.35
CA LYS A 166 6.12 4.28 27.51
C LYS A 166 7.18 3.19 27.43
N VAL A 167 7.59 2.86 26.22
CA VAL A 167 8.70 1.93 25.98
C VAL A 167 9.99 2.55 26.53
N THR A 168 10.67 1.82 27.42
CA THR A 168 11.95 2.25 28.02
C THR A 168 13.14 1.54 27.40
N LYS A 169 12.97 0.27 27.00
CA LYS A 169 13.98 -0.50 26.30
C LYS A 169 13.36 -1.36 25.21
N VAL A 170 14.11 -1.50 24.12
CA VAL A 170 13.77 -2.39 23.01
C VAL A 170 14.66 -3.64 23.04
N GLY A 171 14.13 -4.71 22.46
CA GLY A 171 14.78 -5.99 22.25
C GLY A 171 14.68 -6.43 20.80
N THR A 172 15.00 -7.70 20.56
CA THR A 172 14.82 -8.37 19.26
C THR A 172 14.06 -9.68 19.42
N CYS A 173 13.20 -9.97 18.47
CA CYS A 173 12.49 -11.23 18.39
C CYS A 173 13.45 -12.38 18.11
N LYS A 174 13.34 -13.44 18.92
CA LYS A 174 14.04 -14.70 18.76
C LYS A 174 13.13 -15.84 19.18
N GLY A 175 12.71 -16.68 18.25
CA GLY A 175 11.84 -17.83 18.53
C GLY A 175 10.51 -17.44 19.18
N GLY A 176 9.94 -16.29 18.81
CA GLY A 176 8.66 -15.81 19.34
C GLY A 176 8.73 -15.08 20.69
N SER A 177 9.92 -14.88 21.26
CA SER A 177 10.14 -14.12 22.50
C SER A 177 11.00 -12.88 22.25
N CYS A 178 10.74 -11.81 23.00
CA CYS A 178 11.55 -10.60 22.96
C CYS A 178 12.77 -10.74 23.86
N SER A 179 13.96 -10.78 23.26
CA SER A 179 15.23 -10.84 23.99
C SER A 179 15.89 -9.48 24.03
N LYS A 180 16.63 -9.17 25.09
CA LYS A 180 17.43 -7.93 25.16
C LYS A 180 18.33 -7.84 23.93
N THR A 181 18.43 -6.64 23.33
CA THR A 181 19.20 -6.46 22.10
C THR A 181 20.68 -6.79 22.32
N GLU A 182 21.11 -7.94 21.80
CA GLU A 182 22.52 -8.35 21.72
C GLU A 182 23.05 -8.33 20.26
N GLY A 183 22.22 -7.89 19.31
CA GLY A 183 22.49 -8.01 17.86
C GLY A 183 22.66 -6.69 17.10
N CYS A 184 22.97 -6.82 15.81
CA CYS A 184 23.06 -5.72 14.84
C CYS A 184 21.66 -5.39 14.32
N VAL A 185 21.02 -4.38 14.92
CA VAL A 185 19.66 -3.99 14.51
C VAL A 185 19.71 -2.64 13.83
N GLY A 186 19.25 -2.59 12.59
CA GLY A 186 19.12 -1.36 11.83
C GLY A 186 18.09 -0.42 12.45
N LYS A 187 18.23 0.88 12.19
CA LYS A 187 17.16 1.84 12.43
C LYS A 187 16.18 1.72 11.27
N LYS A 188 14.90 1.53 11.56
CA LYS A 188 13.84 1.64 10.56
C LYS A 188 13.25 3.05 10.58
N LEU A 189 12.74 3.51 9.45
CA LEU A 189 12.02 4.78 9.32
C LEU A 189 10.57 4.48 8.96
N LEU A 190 9.66 5.06 9.74
CA LEU A 190 8.21 4.94 9.52
C LEU A 190 7.83 5.70 8.24
N VAL A 191 7.13 5.03 7.34
CA VAL A 191 6.54 5.65 6.14
C VAL A 191 5.06 5.96 6.39
N TYR A 192 4.34 4.98 6.94
CA TYR A 192 2.99 5.12 7.47
C TYR A 192 2.75 4.03 8.53
N PRO A 193 1.73 4.14 9.40
CA PRO A 193 1.51 3.15 10.45
C PRO A 193 1.43 1.72 9.93
N GLY A 194 2.27 0.84 10.47
CA GLY A 194 2.44 -0.55 10.03
C GLY A 194 3.35 -0.79 8.84
N PHE A 195 4.01 0.24 8.31
CA PHE A 195 4.98 0.10 7.22
C PHE A 195 6.20 1.00 7.43
N SER A 196 7.35 0.35 7.56
CA SER A 196 8.64 0.99 7.76
C SER A 196 9.70 0.37 6.85
N VAL A 197 10.72 1.15 6.50
CA VAL A 197 11.86 0.71 5.69
C VAL A 197 13.15 0.89 6.47
N ASP A 198 14.20 0.15 6.13
CA ASP A 198 15.50 0.33 6.78
C ASP A 198 16.09 1.70 6.42
N LYS A 199 16.66 2.39 7.40
CA LYS A 199 17.32 3.68 7.17
C LYS A 199 18.55 3.50 6.29
N ASP A 200 19.33 2.46 6.56
CA ASP A 200 20.63 2.20 5.96
C ASP A 200 20.73 0.71 5.56
N CYS A 201 21.43 0.42 4.46
CA CYS A 201 21.64 -0.95 3.98
C CYS A 201 22.78 -1.71 4.67
N ALA A 202 23.34 -1.12 5.71
CA ALA A 202 24.33 -1.76 6.55
C ALA A 202 24.17 -1.31 8.00
N VAL A 203 24.39 -2.25 8.91
CA VAL A 203 24.21 -2.05 10.34
C VAL A 203 25.54 -2.28 11.06
N ASN A 204 25.86 -1.39 11.99
CA ASN A 204 27.06 -1.53 12.81
C ASN A 204 26.71 -2.38 14.03
N CYS A 205 27.43 -3.49 14.19
CA CYS A 205 27.28 -4.41 15.30
C CYS A 205 28.18 -3.98 16.45
N SER A 206 27.63 -3.29 17.45
CA SER A 206 28.40 -2.77 18.60
C SER A 206 29.19 -3.85 19.34
N VAL A 207 28.67 -5.08 19.37
CA VAL A 207 29.28 -6.21 20.10
C VAL A 207 30.47 -6.81 19.35
N LEU A 208 30.47 -6.75 18.02
CA LEU A 208 31.49 -7.40 17.17
C LEU A 208 32.43 -6.42 16.48
N ASN A 209 32.21 -5.10 16.60
CA ASN A 209 32.87 -4.07 15.78
C ASN A 209 32.87 -4.40 14.28
N GLN A 210 31.80 -5.07 13.82
CA GLN A 210 31.63 -5.50 12.45
C GLN A 210 30.48 -4.73 11.81
N ARG A 211 30.65 -4.40 10.52
CA ARG A 211 29.58 -3.86 9.69
C ARG A 211 28.92 -5.03 8.96
N LYS A 212 27.63 -5.26 9.22
CA LYS A 212 26.84 -6.28 8.52
C LYS A 212 26.01 -5.61 7.44
N GLN A 213 26.10 -6.11 6.21
CA GLN A 213 25.22 -5.68 5.12
C GLN A 213 23.84 -6.33 5.29
N LEU A 214 22.78 -5.58 4.98
CA LEU A 214 21.45 -6.13 4.86
C LEU A 214 21.32 -6.95 3.58
N ASP A 215 20.35 -7.87 3.55
CA ASP A 215 20.13 -8.74 2.40
C ASP A 215 19.78 -7.91 1.15
N ASN A 216 20.32 -8.33 0.00
CA ASN A 216 19.99 -7.69 -1.26
C ASN A 216 18.48 -7.74 -1.51
N GLY A 217 17.91 -6.60 -1.93
CA GLY A 217 16.47 -6.44 -2.11
C GLY A 217 15.73 -5.99 -0.85
N THR A 218 16.38 -5.79 0.30
CA THR A 218 15.74 -5.16 1.48
C THR A 218 15.36 -3.72 1.15
N MET A 219 14.12 -3.30 1.42
CA MET A 219 13.69 -1.92 1.19
C MET A 219 14.38 -0.95 2.15
N CYS A 220 14.85 0.17 1.62
CA CYS A 220 15.61 1.17 2.36
C CYS A 220 15.17 2.61 2.01
N ALA A 221 15.45 3.55 2.89
CA ALA A 221 15.18 4.96 2.66
C ALA A 221 16.26 5.59 1.77
N LEU A 222 15.99 5.70 0.46
CA LEU A 222 16.91 6.27 -0.51
C LEU A 222 17.04 7.79 -0.35
N ARG A 223 15.92 8.48 -0.11
CA ARG A 223 15.90 9.91 0.17
C ARG A 223 15.00 10.20 1.36
N THR A 224 15.51 11.02 2.26
CA THR A 224 14.78 11.49 3.43
C THR A 224 14.79 13.01 3.50
N SER A 225 13.81 13.56 4.20
CA SER A 225 13.81 14.98 4.56
C SER A 225 13.52 15.16 6.04
N THR A 226 14.16 16.16 6.63
CA THR A 226 13.87 16.60 7.98
C THR A 226 12.58 17.40 7.96
N SER A 227 11.48 16.84 8.49
CA SER A 227 10.27 17.66 8.68
C SER A 227 10.45 18.55 9.90
N GLY A 228 10.33 19.86 9.71
CA GLY A 228 10.11 20.79 10.81
C GLY A 228 8.67 20.64 11.28
N PHE A 229 8.49 20.06 12.48
CA PHE A 229 7.22 19.99 13.22
C PHE A 229 6.05 19.26 12.52
N SER A 230 5.75 18.02 12.94
CA SER A 230 4.43 17.38 12.70
C SER A 230 3.46 17.69 13.85
N PHE A 231 2.14 17.52 13.66
CA PHE A 231 1.14 17.74 14.73
C PHE A 231 1.36 16.84 15.98
N TRP A 232 2.17 15.77 15.86
CA TRP A 232 2.59 14.92 16.97
C TRP A 232 3.63 15.59 17.88
N SER A 233 4.27 16.67 17.42
CA SER A 233 5.31 17.41 18.16
C SER A 233 4.81 18.06 19.45
N ILE A 234 3.50 18.16 19.65
CA ILE A 234 2.86 18.76 20.84
C ILE A 234 3.11 17.90 22.10
N PHE A 235 3.40 16.60 21.94
CA PHE A 235 3.72 15.68 23.04
C PHE A 235 5.23 15.45 23.27
N GLY A 236 6.07 16.35 22.74
CA GLY A 236 7.49 16.43 23.04
C GLY A 236 8.30 15.25 22.49
N THR A 237 8.87 15.41 21.29
CA THR A 237 10.23 14.95 20.90
C THR A 237 10.53 15.29 19.42
N LYS A 238 11.83 15.47 19.15
CA LYS A 238 12.62 15.58 17.91
C LYS A 238 11.92 15.54 16.53
N SER A 239 12.52 16.26 15.58
CA SER A 239 12.18 16.23 14.15
C SER A 239 11.95 14.81 13.63
N SER A 240 10.76 14.57 13.06
CA SER A 240 10.43 13.36 12.32
C SER A 240 11.17 13.36 10.99
N THR A 241 11.99 12.33 10.77
CA THR A 241 12.60 12.07 9.46
C THR A 241 11.52 11.49 8.56
N LEU A 242 11.15 12.19 7.50
CA LEU A 242 10.19 11.71 6.50
C LEU A 242 10.93 10.98 5.39
N VAL A 243 10.44 9.79 5.02
CA VAL A 243 10.91 9.05 3.85
C VAL A 243 10.24 9.65 2.62
N GLN A 244 11.05 10.15 1.69
CA GLN A 244 10.57 10.73 0.43
C GLN A 244 10.70 9.77 -0.75
N GLU A 245 11.69 8.89 -0.69
CA GLU A 245 11.98 7.93 -1.75
C GLU A 245 12.48 6.62 -1.13
N ILE A 246 11.95 5.50 -1.62
CA ILE A 246 12.33 4.15 -1.21
C ILE A 246 13.22 3.55 -2.30
N GLY A 247 14.32 2.95 -1.88
CA GLY A 247 15.20 2.14 -2.71
C GLY A 247 15.27 0.71 -2.22
N ASN A 248 16.15 -0.08 -2.82
CA ASN A 248 16.48 -1.43 -2.39
C ASN A 248 17.96 -1.55 -2.07
N CYS A 249 18.29 -2.35 -1.08
CA CYS A 249 19.67 -2.64 -0.72
C CYS A 249 20.34 -3.50 -1.79
N TYR A 250 21.52 -3.06 -2.24
CA TYR A 250 22.38 -3.84 -3.11
C TYR A 250 23.84 -3.60 -2.71
N ALA A 251 24.55 -4.68 -2.38
CA ALA A 251 25.96 -4.62 -1.95
C ALA A 251 26.21 -3.63 -0.77
N GLY A 252 25.22 -3.48 0.12
CA GLY A 252 25.31 -2.59 1.29
C GLY A 252 24.97 -1.12 1.03
N GLU A 253 24.54 -0.76 -0.18
CA GLU A 253 24.08 0.57 -0.55
C GLU A 253 22.58 0.59 -0.86
N CYS A 254 21.91 1.69 -0.54
CA CYS A 254 20.51 1.89 -0.91
C CYS A 254 20.44 2.47 -2.32
N VAL A 255 19.93 1.70 -3.29
CA VAL A 255 19.89 2.11 -4.69
C VAL A 255 18.46 2.24 -5.20
N ARG A 256 18.26 3.15 -6.16
CA ARG A 256 16.98 3.28 -6.85
C ARG A 256 16.69 2.00 -7.65
N PRO A 257 15.45 1.48 -7.63
CA PRO A 257 15.07 0.37 -8.49
C PRO A 257 15.32 0.69 -9.97
N ALA A 258 15.63 -0.35 -10.76
CA ALA A 258 15.86 -0.20 -12.18
C ALA A 258 14.60 0.38 -12.87
N ARG A 259 14.83 1.16 -13.95
CA ARG A 259 13.74 1.64 -14.80
C ARG A 259 12.95 0.45 -15.33
N TYR A 260 11.64 0.51 -15.21
CA TYR A 260 10.73 -0.50 -15.75
C TYR A 260 9.56 0.19 -16.45
N ILE A 261 9.40 -0.10 -17.73
CA ILE A 261 8.22 0.27 -18.50
C ILE A 261 7.60 -1.04 -18.93
N VAL A 262 6.36 -1.26 -18.53
CA VAL A 262 5.61 -2.45 -18.90
C VAL A 262 5.66 -2.67 -20.42
N PRO A 263 6.04 -3.87 -20.89
CA PRO A 263 6.12 -4.12 -22.30
C PRO A 263 4.73 -4.11 -22.95
N PRO A 264 4.64 -3.76 -24.25
CA PRO A 264 3.41 -3.89 -25.01
C PRO A 264 2.85 -5.31 -24.90
N HIS A 265 1.54 -5.45 -24.72
CA HIS A 265 0.91 -6.76 -24.72
C HIS A 265 0.80 -7.28 -26.17
N ASN A 266 1.43 -8.41 -26.46
CA ASN A 266 1.31 -9.09 -27.75
C ASN A 266 -0.07 -9.76 -27.85
N THR A 267 -1.04 -9.02 -28.39
CA THR A 267 -2.44 -9.47 -28.50
C THR A 267 -2.57 -10.61 -29.51
N THR A 268 -3.29 -11.67 -29.15
CA THR A 268 -3.78 -12.65 -30.13
C THR A 268 -5.17 -12.34 -30.69
N LYS A 269 -5.95 -11.50 -29.99
CA LYS A 269 -7.37 -11.21 -30.32
C LYS A 269 -7.77 -9.73 -30.25
N GLY A 270 -6.81 -8.82 -30.39
CA GLY A 270 -7.07 -7.37 -30.26
C GLY A 270 -7.32 -6.92 -28.81
N CYS A 271 -6.89 -7.72 -27.83
CA CYS A 271 -7.01 -7.41 -26.42
C CYS A 271 -5.96 -6.37 -26.01
N ASN A 272 -6.34 -5.43 -25.16
CA ASN A 272 -5.43 -4.36 -24.74
C ASN A 272 -5.20 -4.40 -23.22
N GLY A 273 -3.93 -4.36 -22.84
CA GLY A 273 -3.54 -4.19 -21.45
C GLY A 273 -3.78 -2.74 -21.00
N THR A 274 -4.15 -2.57 -19.74
CA THR A 274 -4.23 -1.23 -19.14
C THR A 274 -3.06 -1.03 -18.20
N ASP A 275 -2.37 0.08 -18.37
CA ASP A 275 -1.14 0.41 -17.65
C ASP A 275 -1.33 1.68 -16.82
N VAL A 276 -0.61 1.78 -15.71
CA VAL A 276 -0.57 2.96 -14.85
C VAL A 276 0.82 3.57 -14.87
N PHE A 277 0.88 4.83 -15.26
CA PHE A 277 2.08 5.65 -15.12
C PHE A 277 2.22 6.07 -13.66
N ILE A 278 3.31 5.67 -13.01
CA ILE A 278 3.61 6.05 -11.63
C ILE A 278 4.61 7.20 -11.63
N HIS A 279 5.71 7.09 -12.40
CA HIS A 279 6.66 8.17 -12.67
C HIS A 279 7.48 7.85 -13.93
N GLN A 280 8.39 8.75 -14.34
CA GLN A 280 9.16 8.65 -15.60
C GLN A 280 9.95 7.34 -15.80
N ASN A 281 10.30 6.66 -14.71
CA ASN A 281 11.06 5.40 -14.74
C ASN A 281 10.21 4.18 -14.39
N LEU A 282 8.91 4.36 -14.13
CA LEU A 282 8.03 3.27 -13.71
C LEU A 282 6.62 3.41 -14.29
N THR A 283 6.31 2.50 -15.21
CA THR A 283 4.94 2.23 -15.66
C THR A 283 4.69 0.74 -15.50
N VAL A 284 3.61 0.38 -14.82
CA VAL A 284 3.25 -1.02 -14.52
C VAL A 284 1.86 -1.33 -15.04
N ALA A 285 1.55 -2.61 -15.22
CA ALA A 285 0.20 -3.04 -15.53
C ALA A 285 -0.75 -2.65 -14.37
N THR A 286 -1.98 -2.23 -14.64
CA THR A 286 -2.97 -2.03 -13.56
C THR A 286 -3.39 -3.38 -12.96
N HIS A 287 -3.46 -4.42 -13.79
CA HIS A 287 -3.76 -5.81 -13.45
C HIS A 287 -3.17 -6.76 -14.52
N CYS A 288 -3.20 -8.06 -14.24
CA CYS A 288 -2.49 -9.08 -15.02
C CYS A 288 -3.30 -9.70 -16.16
N GLN A 289 -4.39 -9.04 -16.56
CA GLN A 289 -5.24 -9.43 -17.67
C GLN A 289 -5.33 -8.28 -18.66
N ALA A 290 -5.54 -8.60 -19.92
CA ALA A 290 -5.83 -7.68 -21.01
C ALA A 290 -7.27 -7.89 -21.44
N ASP A 291 -8.03 -6.80 -21.52
CA ASP A 291 -9.44 -6.86 -21.89
C ASP A 291 -9.60 -6.88 -23.40
N CYS A 292 -10.50 -7.75 -23.89
CA CYS A 292 -10.81 -7.91 -25.30
C CYS A 292 -12.15 -7.23 -25.62
N GLY A 293 -12.32 -6.75 -26.85
CA GLY A 293 -13.53 -6.03 -27.28
C GLY A 293 -14.81 -6.89 -27.28
N ASP A 294 -14.67 -8.21 -27.25
CA ASP A 294 -15.77 -9.19 -27.15
C ASP A 294 -16.20 -9.49 -25.70
N GLY A 295 -15.57 -8.84 -24.71
CA GLY A 295 -15.82 -9.05 -23.30
C GLY A 295 -15.05 -10.22 -22.68
N THR A 296 -14.16 -10.87 -23.44
CA THR A 296 -13.21 -11.85 -22.90
C THR A 296 -11.93 -11.15 -22.40
N SER A 297 -11.02 -11.92 -21.80
CA SER A 297 -9.72 -11.42 -21.35
C SER A 297 -8.60 -12.42 -21.67
N GLU A 298 -7.40 -11.90 -21.93
CA GLU A 298 -6.18 -12.68 -22.11
C GLU A 298 -5.23 -12.43 -20.93
N HIS A 299 -4.50 -13.46 -20.50
CA HIS A 299 -3.47 -13.28 -19.48
C HIS A 299 -2.30 -12.49 -20.07
N ARG A 300 -1.79 -11.54 -19.29
CA ARG A 300 -0.51 -10.90 -19.63
C ARG A 300 0.65 -11.84 -19.31
N GLU A 301 1.79 -11.56 -19.92
CA GLU A 301 3.02 -12.33 -19.76
C GLU A 301 3.42 -12.44 -18.27
N GLU A 302 3.95 -13.60 -17.89
CA GLU A 302 4.41 -13.83 -16.52
C GLU A 302 5.61 -12.94 -16.17
N GLY A 303 5.70 -12.53 -14.90
CA GLY A 303 6.79 -11.72 -14.39
C GLY A 303 6.69 -10.22 -14.68
N ILE A 304 5.74 -9.75 -15.51
CA ILE A 304 5.56 -8.31 -15.70
C ILE A 304 5.10 -7.66 -14.38
N PHE A 305 5.57 -6.45 -14.11
CA PHE A 305 5.11 -5.72 -12.92
C PHE A 305 3.68 -5.21 -13.07
N CYS A 306 2.93 -5.34 -11.99
CA CYS A 306 1.54 -4.94 -11.86
C CYS A 306 1.31 -4.11 -10.60
N LEU A 307 0.25 -3.29 -10.59
CA LEU A 307 -0.14 -2.55 -9.41
C LEU A 307 -0.89 -3.48 -8.45
N TRP A 308 -0.23 -3.86 -7.36
CA TRP A 308 -0.81 -4.68 -6.31
C TRP A 308 -1.81 -3.89 -5.48
N GLN A 309 -1.38 -2.73 -4.99
CA GLN A 309 -2.19 -1.86 -4.13
C GLN A 309 -1.75 -0.41 -4.24
N TYR A 310 -2.71 0.51 -4.24
CA TYR A 310 -2.50 1.92 -4.01
C TYR A 310 -3.00 2.29 -2.61
N ARG A 311 -2.28 3.20 -1.95
CA ARG A 311 -2.69 3.85 -0.70
C ARG A 311 -2.37 5.34 -0.74
N ARG A 312 -3.30 6.15 -0.24
CA ARG A 312 -3.10 7.58 0.03
C ARG A 312 -2.82 7.76 1.52
N HIS A 313 -1.72 8.43 1.84
CA HIS A 313 -1.39 8.77 3.22
C HIS A 313 -0.77 10.17 3.29
N GLU A 314 -1.44 11.08 3.99
CA GLU A 314 -1.07 12.50 4.03
C GLU A 314 -0.90 13.10 2.63
N HIS A 315 0.32 13.50 2.27
CA HIS A 315 0.70 14.07 0.98
C HIS A 315 1.36 13.03 0.06
N LEU A 316 1.42 11.75 0.44
CA LEU A 316 2.04 10.69 -0.34
C LEU A 316 1.00 9.79 -1.01
N HIS A 317 1.25 9.50 -2.28
CA HIS A 317 0.70 8.37 -3.03
C HIS A 317 1.67 7.21 -2.92
N ILE A 318 1.19 6.09 -2.41
CA ILE A 318 1.98 4.90 -2.10
C ILE A 318 1.51 3.78 -3.03
N TYR A 319 2.42 3.29 -3.86
CA TYR A 319 2.16 2.22 -4.81
C TYR A 319 2.94 0.98 -4.39
N ARG A 320 2.25 -0.09 -4.02
CA ARG A 320 2.84 -1.41 -3.84
C ARG A 320 2.78 -2.14 -5.16
N ILE A 321 3.93 -2.59 -5.64
CA ILE A 321 4.09 -3.24 -6.92
C ILE A 321 4.11 -4.75 -6.70
N GLY A 322 3.47 -5.47 -7.60
CA GLY A 322 3.46 -6.92 -7.68
C GLY A 322 4.06 -7.41 -8.99
N PHE A 323 3.99 -8.70 -9.22
CA PHE A 323 4.31 -9.32 -10.51
C PHE A 323 3.17 -10.22 -10.97
N CYS A 324 3.01 -10.36 -12.28
CA CYS A 324 1.99 -11.22 -12.84
C CYS A 324 2.40 -12.68 -12.80
N PHE A 325 1.50 -13.52 -12.30
CA PHE A 325 1.64 -14.96 -12.30
C PHE A 325 0.27 -15.60 -12.56
N CYS A 326 0.15 -16.41 -13.61
CA CYS A 326 -1.11 -17.07 -13.98
C CYS A 326 -2.32 -16.10 -14.09
N GLY A 327 -2.11 -14.89 -14.61
CA GLY A 327 -3.17 -13.88 -14.78
C GLY A 327 -3.57 -13.13 -13.49
N ILE A 328 -2.86 -13.37 -12.38
CA ILE A 328 -3.06 -12.74 -11.07
C ILE A 328 -1.86 -11.86 -10.74
N CYS A 329 -2.10 -10.72 -10.12
CA CYS A 329 -1.03 -9.87 -9.60
C CYS A 329 -0.62 -10.38 -8.21
N GLU A 330 0.54 -11.01 -8.08
CA GLU A 330 1.05 -11.44 -6.77
C GLU A 330 1.89 -10.32 -6.12
N PRO A 331 1.89 -10.20 -4.78
CA PRO A 331 2.66 -9.18 -4.10
C PRO A 331 4.16 -9.37 -4.32
N HIS A 332 4.87 -8.27 -4.59
CA HIS A 332 6.32 -8.22 -4.56
C HIS A 332 6.74 -7.44 -3.31
N ASP A 333 6.97 -8.16 -2.20
CA ASP A 333 7.06 -7.59 -0.84
C ASP A 333 8.14 -6.51 -0.64
N ASN A 334 9.06 -6.37 -1.58
CA ASN A 334 10.15 -5.40 -1.55
C ASN A 334 10.08 -4.36 -2.68
N TYR A 335 8.91 -4.10 -3.25
CA TYR A 335 8.75 -3.02 -4.21
C TYR A 335 7.58 -2.10 -3.87
N THR A 336 7.90 -1.03 -3.13
CA THR A 336 6.98 0.07 -2.83
C THR A 336 7.55 1.39 -3.32
N VAL A 337 6.71 2.19 -3.95
CA VAL A 337 7.07 3.50 -4.52
C VAL A 337 6.25 4.60 -3.86
N LEU A 338 6.93 5.69 -3.50
CA LEU A 338 6.33 6.90 -2.94
C LEU A 338 6.33 8.00 -3.99
N VAL A 339 5.19 8.67 -4.16
CA VAL A 339 5.03 9.83 -5.03
C VAL A 339 4.39 10.96 -4.24
N ASP A 340 4.96 12.16 -4.29
CA ASP A 340 4.39 13.34 -3.64
C ASP A 340 3.16 13.82 -4.43
N SER A 341 1.99 13.77 -3.79
CA SER A 341 0.72 14.23 -4.35
C SER A 341 0.67 15.73 -4.66
N LYS A 342 1.53 16.53 -4.03
CA LYS A 342 1.63 17.98 -4.28
C LYS A 342 2.53 18.29 -5.48
N ASN A 343 3.39 17.36 -5.86
CA ASN A 343 4.32 17.50 -6.98
C ASN A 343 4.25 16.22 -7.83
N PRO A 344 3.08 15.90 -8.43
CA PRO A 344 2.91 14.66 -9.17
C PRO A 344 3.82 14.64 -10.40
N PRO A 345 4.34 13.47 -10.78
CA PRO A 345 5.19 13.33 -11.94
C PRO A 345 4.37 13.58 -13.20
N VAL A 346 4.90 14.43 -14.08
CA VAL A 346 4.30 14.71 -15.38
C VAL A 346 4.78 13.66 -16.37
N LYS A 347 3.83 12.94 -16.98
CA LYS A 347 4.10 12.12 -18.16
C LYS A 347 4.43 13.08 -19.30
N LYS A 348 5.71 13.18 -19.67
CA LYS A 348 6.08 13.82 -20.93
C LYS A 348 5.42 12.97 -22.01
N GLU A 349 4.58 13.58 -22.85
CA GLU A 349 4.16 12.92 -24.08
C GLU A 349 5.44 12.49 -24.79
N ASP A 350 5.62 11.19 -25.00
CA ASP A 350 6.60 10.74 -25.97
C ASP A 350 6.21 11.49 -27.24
N HIS A 351 7.06 12.44 -27.66
CA HIS A 351 6.91 13.06 -28.95
C HIS A 351 6.68 11.92 -29.92
N LEU A 352 5.47 11.90 -30.49
CA LEU A 352 5.20 11.21 -31.73
C LEU A 352 6.44 11.45 -32.58
N LEU A 353 7.19 10.38 -32.85
CA LEU A 353 8.08 10.35 -34.00
C LEU A 353 7.14 10.52 -35.19
N GLU A 354 6.81 11.77 -35.48
CA GLU A 354 6.40 12.20 -36.79
C GLU A 354 7.50 11.74 -37.74
N SER A 355 7.14 10.76 -38.56
CA SER A 355 7.55 10.61 -39.96
C SER A 355 8.96 11.07 -40.33
N TYR A 356 9.82 10.10 -40.68
CA TYR A 356 10.54 10.12 -41.96
C TYR A 356 10.57 8.72 -42.57
#